data_AF-A0A2M6R7X6-F1
#
_entry.id   AF-A0A2M6R7X6-F1
#
_cell.length_a   1.000
_cell.length_b   1.000
_cell.length_c   1.000
_cell.angle_alpha   90.00
_cell.angle_beta   90.00
_cell.angle_gamma   90.00
#
_symmetry.space_group_name_H-M   'P 1'
#
loop_
_entity.id
_entity.type
_entity.pdbx_description
1 polymer ?
#
loop_
_entity_poly.entity_id
_entity_poly.type
_entity_poly.pdbx_seq_one_letter_code
_entity_poly.pdbx_strand_id
1 'polypeptide(L)'
;MKRWMWITLGVVLFALIGGGVYAFMVMGKTATDSQPQNQPSGGDTANTSSPFIQADFIDLDKIFSVSKFRSGSGHDFSGNGEKCRSMKHYFAPNWSQAGESLRQANNGMPPGPNGKTDINIYSPVDGTITGIQAEKSPIGEQIYIQPNLAKDYTIRLFHVYKNAGIAKGSVLKAGQKIGVIGQYSSTDIAVQKGRNNFISYFDVMPDSIFATYIARGVTSKNDLILSKAQRDANPLQCSGENFAKNYDSDPSSGNYVFLSGYTGGTGTESNLDTPSSSSTPAVIGTPSDSASSGSSGGGSGGGAGGGGGNR
;
A
#
# COMPACT_ATOMS: atom_id res chain seq x y z
N MET A 1 -0.43 -10.39 77.58
CA MET A 1 -1.68 -9.85 78.16
C MET A 1 -2.81 -10.07 77.15
N LYS A 2 -3.91 -10.70 77.62
CA LYS A 2 -5.28 -10.79 77.08
C LYS A 2 -5.51 -11.16 75.60
N ARG A 3 -5.80 -12.46 75.42
CA ARG A 3 -6.69 -13.06 74.39
C ARG A 3 -8.07 -12.41 74.41
N TRP A 4 -8.73 -12.19 73.28
CA TRP A 4 -10.19 -12.32 73.15
C TRP A 4 -10.54 -13.01 71.82
N MET A 5 -11.33 -14.07 71.95
CA MET A 5 -11.74 -15.08 70.99
C MET A 5 -13.26 -15.00 70.98
N TRP A 6 -13.91 -14.94 69.82
CA TRP A 6 -15.33 -15.30 69.71
C TRP A 6 -15.54 -16.12 68.45
N ILE A 7 -15.76 -17.41 68.71
CA ILE A 7 -16.46 -18.35 67.84
C ILE A 7 -17.93 -18.28 68.26
N THR A 8 -18.85 -18.27 67.31
CA THR A 8 -20.16 -18.90 67.54
C THR A 8 -20.65 -19.57 66.28
N LEU A 9 -20.93 -20.85 66.44
CA LEU A 9 -21.41 -21.85 65.50
C LEU A 9 -22.93 -21.73 65.37
N GLY A 10 -23.48 -22.05 64.20
CA GLY A 10 -24.92 -22.19 63.99
C GLY A 10 -25.23 -22.97 62.73
N VAL A 11 -25.24 -24.30 62.83
CA VAL A 11 -25.69 -25.28 61.82
C VAL A 11 -27.20 -25.46 61.95
N VAL A 12 -27.96 -25.39 60.84
CA VAL A 12 -29.12 -26.28 60.60
C VAL A 12 -29.33 -26.47 59.08
N LEU A 13 -29.41 -27.76 58.71
CA LEU A 13 -29.69 -28.40 57.43
C LEU A 13 -31.21 -28.39 57.13
N PHE A 14 -31.68 -28.32 55.88
CA PHE A 14 -32.78 -29.16 55.36
C PHE A 14 -32.97 -29.01 53.84
N ALA A 15 -33.59 -30.04 53.26
CA ALA A 15 -33.43 -30.57 51.91
C ALA A 15 -34.37 -30.03 50.82
N LEU A 16 -33.94 -30.27 49.57
CA LEU A 16 -34.66 -30.70 48.35
C LEU A 16 -36.18 -30.46 48.23
N ILE A 17 -36.60 -29.95 47.05
CA ILE A 17 -37.54 -30.56 46.06
C ILE A 17 -38.15 -29.44 45.19
N GLY A 18 -38.24 -29.67 43.87
CA GLY A 18 -39.34 -29.13 43.07
C GLY A 18 -38.93 -28.47 41.76
N GLY A 19 -39.02 -29.22 40.66
CA GLY A 19 -38.98 -28.66 39.31
C GLY A 19 -40.22 -27.83 38.98
N GLY A 20 -40.09 -26.99 37.94
CA GLY A 20 -41.20 -26.21 37.41
C GLY A 20 -40.76 -25.35 36.24
N VAL A 21 -40.95 -25.87 35.03
CA VAL A 21 -40.92 -25.09 33.79
C VAL A 21 -42.15 -24.19 33.77
N TYR A 22 -41.96 -22.87 33.71
CA TYR A 22 -42.94 -21.96 33.12
C TYR A 22 -42.20 -20.84 32.39
N ALA A 23 -42.44 -20.80 31.08
CA ALA A 23 -42.14 -19.65 30.24
C ALA A 23 -43.16 -18.53 30.56
N PHE A 24 -42.68 -17.30 30.72
CA PHE A 24 -43.50 -16.11 30.53
C PHE A 24 -42.73 -15.08 29.71
N MET A 25 -43.38 -14.66 28.62
CA MET A 25 -42.98 -13.58 27.74
C MET A 25 -43.46 -12.23 28.31
N VAL A 26 -42.57 -11.23 28.20
CA VAL A 26 -42.82 -9.88 27.66
C VAL A 26 -43.38 -8.77 28.59
N MET A 27 -42.64 -7.65 28.49
CA MET A 27 -42.94 -6.22 28.68
C MET A 27 -42.73 -5.56 30.07
N GLY A 28 -41.90 -4.51 30.06
CA GLY A 28 -41.95 -3.44 31.07
C GLY A 28 -40.62 -2.72 31.27
N LYS A 29 -40.41 -1.61 30.55
CA LYS A 29 -39.29 -0.66 30.72
C LYS A 29 -39.17 -0.14 32.16
N THR A 30 -37.94 0.03 32.63
CA THR A 30 -37.54 1.21 33.42
C THR A 30 -36.12 1.64 33.02
N ALA A 31 -36.01 2.92 32.67
CA ALA A 31 -34.77 3.70 32.55
C ALA A 31 -33.95 3.59 33.86
N THR A 32 -32.62 3.73 33.90
CA THR A 32 -31.76 4.82 33.43
C THR A 32 -30.31 4.36 33.64
N ASP A 33 -29.44 4.49 32.64
CA ASP A 33 -28.12 5.11 32.83
C ASP A 33 -27.49 5.38 31.45
N SER A 34 -27.82 6.53 30.87
CA SER A 34 -27.14 7.05 29.69
C SER A 34 -26.13 8.10 30.16
N GLN A 35 -24.90 7.66 30.38
CA GLN A 35 -23.73 8.54 30.43
C GLN A 35 -23.55 9.19 29.05
N PRO A 36 -23.31 10.51 28.97
CA PRO A 36 -23.13 11.19 27.70
C PRO A 36 -21.73 10.86 27.16
N GLN A 37 -21.66 9.97 26.16
CA GLN A 37 -20.47 9.91 25.32
C GLN A 37 -20.42 11.18 24.47
N ASN A 38 -19.56 12.09 24.93
CA ASN A 38 -19.12 13.27 24.20
C ASN A 38 -18.25 12.79 23.03
N GLN A 39 -18.91 12.32 21.97
CA GLN A 39 -18.30 11.95 20.70
C GLN A 39 -17.95 13.25 19.97
N PRO A 40 -16.69 13.48 19.56
CA PRO A 40 -16.39 14.57 18.66
C PRO A 40 -17.13 14.31 17.35
N SER A 41 -18.15 15.12 17.10
CA SER A 41 -18.84 15.22 15.83
C SER A 41 -17.87 15.78 14.78
N GLY A 42 -17.06 14.89 14.21
CA GLY A 42 -16.20 15.13 13.07
C GLY A 42 -16.35 13.98 12.08
N GLY A 43 -17.60 13.65 11.75
CA GLY A 43 -17.91 12.73 10.67
C GLY A 43 -17.62 13.42 9.34
N ASP A 44 -16.41 13.24 8.81
CA ASP A 44 -16.17 13.41 7.38
C ASP A 44 -17.08 12.39 6.69
N THR A 45 -18.22 12.85 6.18
CA THR A 45 -19.05 12.09 5.26
C THR A 45 -18.15 11.53 4.17
N ALA A 46 -18.18 10.21 3.96
CA ALA A 46 -17.63 9.58 2.78
C ALA A 46 -17.90 10.48 1.57
N ASN A 47 -16.87 10.88 0.83
CA ASN A 47 -17.04 11.74 -0.33
C ASN A 47 -17.97 11.02 -1.32
N THR A 48 -19.25 11.38 -1.35
CA THR A 48 -20.30 10.73 -2.14
C THR A 48 -20.21 11.17 -3.60
N SER A 49 -19.05 11.01 -4.22
CA SER A 49 -18.89 11.22 -5.65
C SER A 49 -19.54 10.05 -6.38
N SER A 50 -20.42 10.33 -7.35
CA SER A 50 -21.01 9.28 -8.17
C SER A 50 -19.91 8.50 -8.89
N PRO A 51 -19.89 7.15 -8.80
CA PRO A 51 -18.91 6.35 -9.53
C PRO A 51 -18.98 6.59 -11.04
N PHE A 52 -17.83 6.71 -11.69
CA PHE A 52 -17.74 6.90 -13.14
C PHE A 52 -16.60 6.11 -13.80
N ILE A 53 -15.78 5.39 -13.02
CA ILE A 53 -14.80 4.45 -13.56
C ILE A 53 -15.53 3.28 -14.21
N GLN A 54 -15.03 2.85 -15.37
CA GLN A 54 -15.65 1.86 -16.24
C GLN A 54 -14.73 0.65 -16.52
N ALA A 55 -13.43 0.81 -16.30
CA ALA A 55 -12.44 -0.26 -16.35
C ALA A 55 -11.33 -0.01 -15.32
N ASP A 56 -10.64 -1.07 -14.93
CA ASP A 56 -9.35 -0.92 -14.26
C ASP A 56 -8.34 -0.31 -15.25
N PHE A 57 -7.41 0.50 -14.75
CA PHE A 57 -6.43 1.20 -15.59
C PHE A 57 -5.15 0.38 -15.78
N ILE A 58 -5.00 -0.77 -15.13
CA ILE A 58 -3.76 -1.55 -15.15
C ILE A 58 -4.03 -3.06 -15.18
N ASP A 59 -3.08 -3.86 -15.70
CA ASP A 59 -3.02 -5.31 -15.48
C ASP A 59 -2.89 -5.59 -13.98
N LEU A 60 -4.03 -5.62 -13.28
CA LEU A 60 -4.05 -5.62 -11.82
C LEU A 60 -3.24 -6.79 -11.28
N ASP A 61 -3.37 -8.00 -11.84
CA ASP A 61 -2.67 -9.23 -11.43
C ASP A 61 -1.14 -9.10 -11.35
N LYS A 62 -0.54 -8.15 -12.07
CA LYS A 62 0.89 -7.80 -12.01
C LYS A 62 1.24 -6.72 -10.98
N ILE A 63 0.32 -6.35 -10.11
CA ILE A 63 0.49 -5.37 -9.03
C ILE A 63 0.52 -6.10 -7.69
N PHE A 64 1.53 -5.76 -6.89
CA PHE A 64 1.79 -6.34 -5.57
C PHE A 64 1.30 -5.43 -4.44
N SER A 65 1.38 -4.11 -4.60
CA SER A 65 0.86 -3.18 -3.60
C SER A 65 0.27 -1.92 -4.22
N VAL A 66 -0.67 -1.33 -3.48
CA VAL A 66 -1.30 -0.05 -3.80
C VAL A 66 -1.13 0.90 -2.62
N SER A 67 -0.63 2.11 -2.88
CA SER A 67 -0.52 3.12 -1.81
C SER A 67 -1.89 3.68 -1.45
N LYS A 68 -2.03 4.13 -0.20
CA LYS A 68 -3.22 4.80 0.28
C LYS A 68 -3.29 6.24 -0.22
N PHE A 69 -4.48 6.77 -0.41
CA PHE A 69 -4.71 8.20 -0.58
C PHE A 69 -4.28 8.94 0.70
N ARG A 70 -3.63 10.11 0.57
CA ARG A 70 -2.96 10.85 1.66
C ARG A 70 -1.78 10.09 2.31
N SER A 71 -1.15 9.17 1.60
CA SER A 71 0.06 8.48 2.06
C SER A 71 1.30 9.38 1.96
N GLY A 72 2.39 8.91 2.57
CA GLY A 72 3.74 9.44 2.35
C GLY A 72 4.47 8.77 1.19
N SER A 73 3.74 8.17 0.25
CA SER A 73 4.35 7.41 -0.84
C SER A 73 4.82 8.29 -1.98
N GLY A 74 5.98 7.95 -2.52
CA GLY A 74 6.63 8.70 -3.59
C GLY A 74 7.03 10.11 -3.14
N HIS A 75 6.32 11.12 -3.61
CA HIS A 75 6.59 12.52 -3.31
C HIS A 75 5.30 13.27 -2.95
N ASP A 76 5.44 14.47 -2.36
CA ASP A 76 4.30 15.33 -2.06
C ASP A 76 3.55 15.66 -3.35
N PHE A 77 2.24 15.46 -3.30
CA PHE A 77 1.32 15.79 -4.38
C PHE A 77 0.03 16.30 -3.73
N SER A 78 0.20 17.32 -2.91
CA SER A 78 -0.86 17.87 -2.08
C SER A 78 -1.88 18.67 -2.90
N GLY A 79 -3.10 18.70 -2.39
CA GLY A 79 -4.19 19.56 -2.82
C GLY A 79 -5.21 19.70 -1.70
N ASN A 80 -6.38 20.25 -1.99
CA ASN A 80 -7.50 20.39 -1.05
C ASN A 80 -7.17 21.32 0.13
N GLY A 81 -6.15 22.18 -0.02
CA GLY A 81 -5.58 22.96 1.10
C GLY A 81 -4.78 22.12 2.10
N GLU A 82 -4.65 20.82 1.87
CA GLU A 82 -3.79 19.92 2.63
C GLU A 82 -2.32 20.08 2.18
N LYS A 83 -1.38 19.63 3.01
CA LYS A 83 0.06 19.77 2.76
C LYS A 83 0.80 18.48 3.12
N CYS A 84 1.94 18.27 2.46
CA CYS A 84 2.90 17.22 2.76
C CYS A 84 2.26 15.83 2.84
N ARG A 85 1.65 15.40 1.73
CA ARG A 85 1.01 14.10 1.53
C ARG A 85 0.75 13.88 0.03
N SER A 86 0.76 12.63 -0.41
CA SER A 86 0.41 12.30 -1.78
C SER A 86 -1.10 12.11 -1.93
N MET A 87 -1.73 12.88 -2.84
CA MET A 87 -3.13 12.70 -3.25
C MET A 87 -3.28 11.72 -4.42
N LYS A 88 -2.32 10.81 -4.57
CA LYS A 88 -2.30 9.78 -5.60
C LYS A 88 -2.44 8.40 -4.98
N HIS A 89 -2.71 7.42 -5.83
CA HIS A 89 -2.45 6.01 -5.55
C HIS A 89 -1.30 5.53 -6.43
N TYR A 90 -0.24 5.03 -5.81
CA TYR A 90 0.85 4.34 -6.48
C TYR A 90 0.53 2.86 -6.59
N PHE A 91 0.73 2.30 -7.78
CA PHE A 91 0.55 0.89 -8.10
C PHE A 91 1.92 0.30 -8.40
N ALA A 92 2.35 -0.61 -7.54
CA ALA A 92 3.69 -1.16 -7.54
C ALA A 92 3.68 -2.67 -7.83
N PRO A 93 4.48 -3.14 -8.80
CA PRO A 93 4.78 -4.56 -8.92
C PRO A 93 5.63 -5.05 -7.74
N ASN A 94 5.82 -6.36 -7.60
CA ASN A 94 6.70 -6.90 -6.58
C ASN A 94 8.15 -6.52 -6.90
N TRP A 95 8.80 -5.77 -6.00
CA TRP A 95 10.23 -5.46 -6.13
C TRP A 95 11.06 -6.65 -5.66
N SER A 96 11.40 -7.52 -6.61
CA SER A 96 12.37 -8.57 -6.38
C SER A 96 13.80 -8.01 -6.30
N GLN A 97 14.71 -8.80 -5.73
CA GLN A 97 16.15 -8.50 -5.75
C GLN A 97 16.68 -8.24 -7.17
N ALA A 98 16.12 -8.91 -8.18
CA ALA A 98 16.47 -8.67 -9.58
C ALA A 98 16.07 -7.26 -10.04
N GLY A 99 14.88 -6.80 -9.66
CA GLY A 99 14.43 -5.43 -9.94
C GLY A 99 15.32 -4.38 -9.27
N GLU A 100 15.74 -4.63 -8.02
CA GLU A 100 16.69 -3.77 -7.30
C GLU A 100 18.03 -3.68 -8.02
N SER A 101 18.61 -4.83 -8.40
CA SER A 101 19.89 -4.86 -9.12
C SER A 101 19.83 -4.13 -10.47
N LEU A 102 18.73 -4.27 -11.21
CA LEU A 102 18.53 -3.54 -12.46
C LEU A 102 18.40 -2.04 -12.24
N ARG A 103 17.71 -1.62 -11.17
CA ARG A 103 17.59 -0.21 -10.80
C ARG A 103 18.94 0.39 -10.44
N GLN A 104 19.75 -0.32 -9.65
CA GLN A 104 21.10 0.10 -9.28
C GLN A 104 22.00 0.22 -10.51
N ALA A 105 21.92 -0.74 -11.44
CA ALA A 105 22.65 -0.70 -12.70
C ALA A 105 22.23 0.45 -13.62
N ASN A 106 21.02 0.99 -13.42
CA ASN A 106 20.44 2.07 -14.23
C ASN A 106 20.29 3.37 -13.43
N ASN A 107 21.31 3.75 -12.66
CA ASN A 107 21.38 5.02 -11.92
C ASN A 107 20.18 5.29 -10.99
N GLY A 108 19.65 4.25 -10.36
CA GLY A 108 18.49 4.37 -9.47
C GLY A 108 17.15 4.37 -10.19
N MET A 109 17.10 4.14 -11.50
CA MET A 109 15.89 4.17 -12.32
C MET A 109 15.45 2.77 -12.73
N PRO A 110 14.17 2.40 -12.63
CA PRO A 110 13.71 1.12 -13.15
C PRO A 110 13.95 1.05 -14.67
N PRO A 111 14.22 -0.15 -15.22
CA PRO A 111 14.33 -0.30 -16.66
C PRO A 111 13.00 0.04 -17.33
N GLY A 112 13.08 0.65 -18.51
CA GLY A 112 11.91 0.91 -19.34
C GLY A 112 11.26 -0.39 -19.87
N PRO A 113 10.12 -0.26 -20.56
CA PRO A 113 9.42 -1.37 -21.16
C PRO A 113 10.30 -2.13 -22.17
N ASN A 114 10.15 -3.45 -22.22
CA ASN A 114 10.94 -4.36 -23.05
C ASN A 114 10.10 -5.15 -24.07
N GLY A 115 8.77 -4.95 -24.08
CA GLY A 115 7.82 -5.62 -24.96
C GLY A 115 7.46 -7.07 -24.57
N LYS A 116 8.06 -7.62 -23.51
CA LYS A 116 7.90 -9.02 -23.08
C LYS A 116 7.22 -9.15 -21.72
N THR A 117 7.69 -8.40 -20.73
CA THR A 117 7.23 -8.49 -19.33
C THR A 117 6.52 -7.21 -18.86
N ASP A 118 6.18 -6.35 -19.81
CA ASP A 118 5.53 -5.08 -19.53
C ASP A 118 4.13 -5.27 -18.90
N ILE A 119 3.72 -4.27 -18.15
CA ILE A 119 2.42 -4.19 -17.49
C ILE A 119 1.57 -3.22 -18.32
N ASN A 120 0.41 -3.68 -18.80
CA ASN A 120 -0.45 -2.85 -19.63
C ASN A 120 -1.11 -1.74 -18.81
N ILE A 121 -1.26 -0.57 -19.45
CA ILE A 121 -2.03 0.56 -18.94
C ILE A 121 -3.22 0.80 -19.86
N TYR A 122 -4.39 0.92 -19.27
CA TYR A 122 -5.69 1.07 -19.92
C TYR A 122 -6.33 2.42 -19.56
N SER A 123 -7.22 2.90 -20.44
CA SER A 123 -8.10 4.01 -20.06
C SER A 123 -9.14 3.51 -19.06
N PRO A 124 -9.26 4.10 -17.86
CA PRO A 124 -10.27 3.68 -16.89
C PRO A 124 -11.69 4.14 -17.26
N VAL A 125 -11.83 5.01 -18.28
CA VAL A 125 -13.09 5.64 -18.68
C VAL A 125 -13.17 5.81 -20.20
N ASP A 126 -14.39 5.88 -20.72
CA ASP A 126 -14.68 6.58 -21.96
C ASP A 126 -14.37 8.07 -21.74
N GLY A 127 -13.55 8.67 -22.60
CA GLY A 127 -13.10 10.04 -22.39
C GLY A 127 -12.26 10.62 -23.52
N THR A 128 -11.64 11.75 -23.24
CA THR A 128 -10.74 12.43 -24.18
C THR A 128 -9.44 12.80 -23.49
N ILE A 129 -8.32 12.58 -24.16
CA ILE A 129 -7.02 13.04 -23.66
C ILE A 129 -6.94 14.56 -23.82
N THR A 130 -6.86 15.29 -22.71
CA THR A 130 -6.78 16.76 -22.70
C THR A 130 -5.34 17.27 -22.67
N GLY A 131 -4.39 16.43 -22.28
CA GLY A 131 -2.98 16.78 -22.21
C GLY A 131 -2.09 15.54 -22.08
N ILE A 132 -0.85 15.70 -22.56
CA ILE A 132 0.26 14.79 -22.31
C ILE A 132 1.43 15.67 -21.88
N GLN A 133 2.07 15.33 -20.77
CA GLN A 133 3.22 16.08 -20.25
C GLN A 133 4.39 15.14 -20.02
N ALA A 134 5.59 15.59 -20.38
CA ALA A 134 6.81 14.90 -20.00
C ALA A 134 6.98 14.94 -18.48
N GLU A 135 7.44 13.83 -17.92
CA GLU A 135 7.83 13.75 -16.51
C GLU A 135 9.19 14.45 -16.29
N LYS A 136 9.45 14.91 -15.05
CA LYS A 136 10.80 15.43 -14.70
C LYS A 136 11.87 14.35 -14.81
N SER A 137 11.46 13.09 -14.60
CA SER A 137 12.29 11.91 -14.77
C SER A 137 12.02 11.28 -16.15
N PRO A 138 12.99 10.62 -16.78
CA PRO A 138 12.81 9.94 -18.07
C PRO A 138 11.98 8.64 -17.97
N ILE A 139 10.99 8.58 -17.06
CA ILE A 139 10.11 7.43 -16.86
C ILE A 139 8.72 7.82 -17.37
N GLY A 140 8.46 7.51 -18.65
CA GLY A 140 7.16 7.72 -19.27
C GLY A 140 6.67 9.17 -19.29
N GLU A 141 5.36 9.32 -19.43
CA GLU A 141 4.66 10.60 -19.53
C GLU A 141 3.43 10.62 -18.61
N GLN A 142 2.96 11.83 -18.28
CA GLN A 142 1.67 12.05 -17.65
C GLN A 142 0.58 12.15 -18.72
N ILE A 143 -0.50 11.38 -18.58
CA ILE A 143 -1.66 11.41 -19.48
C ILE A 143 -2.88 11.94 -18.72
N TYR A 144 -3.49 13.00 -19.24
CA TYR A 144 -4.65 13.65 -18.66
C TYR A 144 -5.90 13.26 -19.44
N ILE A 145 -6.86 12.63 -18.77
CA ILE A 145 -8.09 12.11 -19.38
C ILE A 145 -9.29 12.82 -18.73
N GLN A 146 -10.12 13.43 -19.57
CA GLN A 146 -11.41 13.99 -19.18
C GLN A 146 -12.50 12.94 -19.41
N PRO A 147 -13.12 12.38 -18.35
CA PRO A 147 -14.19 11.40 -18.50
C PRO A 147 -15.40 11.97 -19.25
N ASN A 148 -16.12 11.14 -20.00
CA ASN A 148 -17.35 11.56 -20.68
C ASN A 148 -18.52 11.75 -19.72
N LEU A 149 -18.63 10.89 -18.70
CA LEU A 149 -19.72 10.93 -17.72
C LEU A 149 -19.48 11.87 -16.54
N ALA A 150 -18.27 12.45 -16.43
CA ALA A 150 -17.87 13.27 -15.30
C ALA A 150 -16.95 14.42 -15.77
N LYS A 151 -17.55 15.41 -16.43
CA LYS A 151 -16.83 16.49 -17.15
C LYS A 151 -16.12 17.51 -16.25
N ASP A 152 -16.38 17.47 -14.95
CA ASP A 152 -15.71 18.25 -13.92
C ASP A 152 -14.47 17.57 -13.33
N TYR A 153 -14.21 16.31 -13.71
CA TYR A 153 -13.07 15.53 -13.23
C TYR A 153 -11.96 15.39 -14.25
N THR A 154 -10.72 15.27 -13.83
CA THR A 154 -9.60 14.85 -14.67
C THR A 154 -8.92 13.68 -14.00
N ILE A 155 -8.73 12.59 -14.74
CA ILE A 155 -7.88 11.48 -14.34
C ILE A 155 -6.49 11.75 -14.88
N ARG A 156 -5.47 11.66 -14.02
CA ARG A 156 -4.08 11.74 -14.43
C ARG A 156 -3.39 10.41 -14.16
N LEU A 157 -2.83 9.82 -15.22
CA LEU A 157 -1.98 8.64 -15.14
C LEU A 157 -0.53 9.10 -15.29
N PHE A 158 0.38 8.55 -14.51
CA PHE A 158 1.79 8.96 -14.45
C PHE A 158 2.70 7.82 -14.89
N HIS A 159 3.92 8.15 -15.32
CA HIS A 159 4.93 7.17 -15.72
C HIS A 159 4.52 6.22 -16.86
N VAL A 160 3.61 6.66 -17.74
CA VAL A 160 3.08 5.80 -18.81
C VAL A 160 3.93 5.92 -20.08
N TYR A 161 4.41 4.79 -20.60
CA TYR A 161 4.96 4.70 -21.95
C TYR A 161 3.80 4.47 -22.92
N LYS A 162 3.30 5.56 -23.51
CA LYS A 162 2.08 5.52 -24.33
C LYS A 162 2.28 4.75 -25.64
N ASN A 163 1.20 4.11 -26.11
CA ASN A 163 1.16 3.48 -27.43
C ASN A 163 1.22 4.53 -28.55
N ALA A 164 1.69 4.11 -29.73
CA ALA A 164 1.60 4.92 -30.94
C ALA A 164 0.13 5.31 -31.21
N GLY A 165 -0.10 6.57 -31.61
CA GLY A 165 -1.44 7.11 -31.88
C GLY A 165 -2.18 7.66 -30.65
N ILE A 166 -1.65 7.47 -29.44
CA ILE A 166 -2.15 8.14 -28.23
C ILE A 166 -1.59 9.56 -28.19
N ALA A 167 -2.46 10.56 -28.34
CA ALA A 167 -2.11 11.97 -28.37
C ALA A 167 -3.19 12.83 -27.70
N LYS A 168 -2.88 14.10 -27.45
CA LYS A 168 -3.89 15.09 -27.04
C LYS A 168 -5.00 15.14 -28.09
N GLY A 169 -6.26 15.08 -27.65
CA GLY A 169 -7.44 15.04 -28.50
C GLY A 169 -7.94 13.62 -28.82
N SER A 170 -7.16 12.57 -28.56
CA SER A 170 -7.61 11.19 -28.76
C SER A 170 -8.86 10.91 -27.90
N VAL A 171 -9.89 10.33 -28.54
CA VAL A 171 -11.06 9.79 -27.87
C VAL A 171 -10.74 8.36 -27.45
N LEU A 172 -10.98 8.05 -26.19
CA LEU A 172 -10.69 6.76 -25.59
C LEU A 172 -11.97 6.01 -25.25
N LYS A 173 -11.87 4.68 -25.30
CA LYS A 173 -12.83 3.77 -24.68
C LYS A 173 -12.30 3.23 -23.36
N ALA A 174 -13.19 3.04 -22.38
CA ALA A 174 -12.83 2.33 -21.16
C ALA A 174 -12.28 0.93 -21.50
N GLY A 175 -11.18 0.55 -20.84
CA GLY A 175 -10.47 -0.70 -21.12
C GLY A 175 -9.62 -0.68 -22.39
N GLN A 176 -9.56 0.45 -23.13
CA GLN A 176 -8.62 0.58 -24.25
C GLN A 176 -7.19 0.64 -23.71
N LYS A 177 -6.31 -0.22 -24.22
CA LYS A 177 -4.87 -0.15 -23.92
C LYS A 177 -4.27 1.13 -24.50
N ILE A 178 -3.74 1.98 -23.64
CA ILE A 178 -3.16 3.28 -24.01
C ILE A 178 -1.64 3.34 -23.81
N GLY A 179 -1.06 2.35 -23.13
CA GLY A 179 0.38 2.29 -22.93
C GLY A 179 0.80 1.08 -22.11
N VAL A 180 2.01 1.17 -21.59
CA VAL A 180 2.61 0.19 -20.71
C VAL A 180 3.52 0.87 -19.67
N ILE A 181 3.89 0.12 -18.63
CA ILE A 181 5.06 0.36 -17.78
C ILE A 181 5.96 -0.87 -17.78
N GLY A 182 7.24 -0.69 -17.45
CA GLY A 182 8.17 -1.81 -17.28
C GLY A 182 7.84 -2.66 -16.03
N GLN A 183 8.23 -3.93 -16.04
CA GLN A 183 7.91 -4.92 -14.99
C GLN A 183 8.31 -4.51 -13.56
N TYR A 184 9.34 -3.68 -13.41
CA TYR A 184 9.86 -3.20 -12.12
C TYR A 184 9.61 -1.71 -11.88
N SER A 185 8.76 -1.10 -12.72
CA SER A 185 8.35 0.29 -12.58
C SER A 185 7.02 0.36 -11.86
N SER A 186 6.87 1.35 -10.98
CA SER A 186 5.56 1.77 -10.51
C SER A 186 4.92 2.76 -11.47
N THR A 187 3.61 2.91 -11.33
CA THR A 187 2.82 4.01 -11.90
C THR A 187 1.94 4.59 -10.80
N ASP A 188 1.31 5.72 -11.08
CA ASP A 188 0.34 6.32 -10.17
C ASP A 188 -0.84 6.91 -10.92
N ILE A 189 -1.94 7.04 -10.18
CA ILE A 189 -3.20 7.62 -10.64
C ILE A 189 -3.68 8.68 -9.64
N ALA A 190 -4.10 9.83 -10.18
CA ALA A 190 -4.77 10.88 -9.43
C ALA A 190 -6.12 11.21 -10.07
N VAL A 191 -7.14 11.42 -9.24
CA VAL A 191 -8.46 11.90 -9.69
C VAL A 191 -8.69 13.30 -9.12
N GLN A 192 -8.80 14.28 -10.01
CA GLN A 192 -8.94 15.69 -9.67
C GLN A 192 -10.33 16.18 -10.05
N LYS A 193 -11.03 16.90 -9.16
CA LYS A 193 -12.28 17.61 -9.42
C LYS A 193 -12.02 19.12 -9.50
N GLY A 194 -12.17 19.74 -10.66
CA GLY A 194 -11.83 21.16 -10.82
C GLY A 194 -10.33 21.43 -10.61
N ARG A 195 -9.97 22.49 -9.86
CA ARG A 195 -8.56 22.88 -9.63
C ARG A 195 -8.09 22.48 -8.24
N ASN A 196 -7.01 21.72 -8.16
CA ASN A 196 -6.32 21.33 -6.92
C ASN A 196 -7.19 20.62 -5.87
N ASN A 197 -8.36 20.10 -6.25
CA ASN A 197 -9.18 19.26 -5.38
C ASN A 197 -9.08 17.81 -5.89
N PHE A 198 -8.54 16.91 -5.08
CA PHE A 198 -8.30 15.52 -5.38
C PHE A 198 -9.18 14.65 -4.49
N ILE A 199 -9.60 13.52 -5.06
CA ILE A 199 -10.32 12.46 -4.35
C ILE A 199 -9.64 11.12 -4.65
N SER A 200 -9.97 10.09 -3.87
CA SER A 200 -9.44 8.76 -4.13
C SER A 200 -9.97 8.22 -5.45
N TYR A 201 -9.13 7.50 -6.20
CA TYR A 201 -9.56 6.70 -7.36
C TYR A 201 -10.64 5.69 -6.97
N PHE A 202 -10.56 5.16 -5.76
CA PHE A 202 -11.50 4.18 -5.23
C PHE A 202 -12.85 4.80 -4.84
N ASP A 203 -12.91 6.09 -4.51
CA ASP A 203 -14.17 6.80 -4.23
C ASP A 203 -15.08 6.85 -5.47
N VAL A 204 -14.50 6.88 -6.67
CA VAL A 204 -15.23 6.95 -7.95
C VAL A 204 -15.28 5.62 -8.70
N MET A 205 -14.75 4.56 -8.10
CA MET A 205 -14.78 3.21 -8.65
C MET A 205 -16.09 2.49 -8.27
N PRO A 206 -16.85 1.94 -9.22
CA PRO A 206 -18.03 1.15 -8.90
C PRO A 206 -17.65 -0.17 -8.22
N ASP A 207 -18.53 -0.70 -7.38
CA ASP A 207 -18.26 -1.92 -6.61
C ASP A 207 -18.01 -3.15 -7.49
N SER A 208 -18.58 -3.19 -8.69
CA SER A 208 -18.35 -4.26 -9.68
C SER A 208 -16.90 -4.34 -10.13
N ILE A 209 -16.21 -3.21 -10.27
CA ILE A 209 -14.79 -3.16 -10.60
C ILE A 209 -13.97 -3.38 -9.32
N PHE A 210 -14.38 -2.75 -8.21
CA PHE A 210 -13.68 -2.90 -6.94
C PHE A 210 -13.66 -4.34 -6.40
N ALA A 211 -14.62 -5.18 -6.80
CA ALA A 211 -14.65 -6.60 -6.47
C ALA A 211 -13.35 -7.34 -6.85
N THR A 212 -12.61 -6.89 -7.88
CA THR A 212 -11.30 -7.50 -8.22
C THR A 212 -10.22 -7.20 -7.18
N TYR A 213 -10.31 -6.07 -6.48
CA TYR A 213 -9.42 -5.72 -5.36
C TYR A 213 -9.80 -6.50 -4.11
N ILE A 214 -11.10 -6.69 -3.85
CA ILE A 214 -11.59 -7.54 -2.76
C ILE A 214 -11.11 -8.98 -2.94
N ALA A 215 -11.21 -9.52 -4.15
CA ALA A 215 -10.69 -10.84 -4.50
C ALA A 215 -9.18 -10.99 -4.25
N ARG A 216 -8.47 -9.87 -4.08
CA ARG A 216 -7.03 -9.80 -3.83
C ARG A 216 -6.67 -9.31 -2.42
N GLY A 217 -7.60 -9.40 -1.48
CA GLY A 217 -7.34 -9.20 -0.05
C GLY A 217 -7.60 -7.80 0.49
N VAL A 218 -8.05 -6.85 -0.33
CA VAL A 218 -8.59 -5.58 0.19
C VAL A 218 -9.93 -5.86 0.87
N THR A 219 -10.21 -5.27 2.03
CA THR A 219 -11.51 -5.50 2.72
C THR A 219 -12.53 -4.44 2.33
N SER A 220 -12.09 -3.19 2.19
CA SER A 220 -12.95 -2.06 1.84
C SER A 220 -12.19 -0.95 1.12
N LYS A 221 -12.90 -0.05 0.43
CA LYS A 221 -12.30 1.16 -0.18
C LYS A 221 -11.60 2.04 0.86
N ASN A 222 -12.09 2.05 2.10
CA ASN A 222 -11.50 2.83 3.20
C ASN A 222 -10.10 2.32 3.58
N ASP A 223 -9.77 1.06 3.32
CA ASP A 223 -8.43 0.53 3.62
C ASP A 223 -7.36 1.21 2.76
N LEU A 224 -7.77 1.72 1.60
CA LEU A 224 -6.94 2.42 0.62
C LEU A 224 -6.94 3.93 0.84
N ILE A 225 -7.54 4.44 1.92
CA ILE A 225 -7.65 5.87 2.18
C ILE A 225 -7.21 6.16 3.61
N LEU A 226 -6.19 7.00 3.78
CA LEU A 226 -5.98 7.65 5.07
C LEU A 226 -6.90 8.86 5.15
N SER A 227 -7.66 8.97 6.24
CA SER A 227 -8.51 10.13 6.44
C SER A 227 -7.65 11.38 6.64
N LYS A 228 -8.24 12.55 6.33
CA LYS A 228 -7.57 13.83 6.58
C LYS A 228 -7.19 13.97 8.05
N ALA A 229 -8.12 13.67 8.97
CA ALA A 229 -7.87 13.74 10.40
C ALA A 229 -6.74 12.80 10.85
N GLN A 230 -6.69 11.56 10.34
CA GLN A 230 -5.61 10.62 10.64
C GLN A 230 -4.25 11.15 10.19
N ARG A 231 -4.18 11.71 8.97
CA ARG A 231 -2.93 12.29 8.45
C ARG A 231 -2.54 13.58 9.15
N ASP A 232 -3.50 14.41 9.55
CA ASP A 232 -3.22 15.64 10.30
C ASP A 232 -2.74 15.34 11.73
N ALA A 233 -3.24 14.27 12.35
CA ALA A 233 -2.75 13.79 13.64
C ALA A 233 -1.35 13.15 13.55
N ASN A 234 -0.95 12.70 12.35
CA ASN A 234 0.34 12.06 12.08
C ASN A 234 1.03 12.74 10.88
N PRO A 235 1.43 14.02 11.03
CA PRO A 235 1.91 14.82 9.92
C PRO A 235 3.23 14.29 9.39
N LEU A 236 3.36 14.29 8.07
CA LEU A 236 4.64 14.04 7.41
C LEU A 236 5.47 15.32 7.41
N GLN A 237 6.77 15.16 7.20
CA GLN A 237 7.71 16.26 6.99
C GLN A 237 8.18 16.29 5.55
N CYS A 238 8.25 17.49 4.95
CA CYS A 238 8.60 17.70 3.55
C CYS A 238 9.53 18.92 3.38
N SER A 239 10.37 18.88 2.35
CA SER A 239 11.10 20.02 1.80
C SER A 239 10.76 20.16 0.32
N GLY A 240 9.90 21.14 0.00
CA GLY A 240 9.28 21.22 -1.32
C GLY A 240 8.42 19.97 -1.60
N GLU A 241 8.61 19.36 -2.77
CA GLU A 241 7.91 18.13 -3.16
C GLU A 241 8.50 16.88 -2.47
N ASN A 242 9.68 16.97 -1.83
CA ASN A 242 10.35 15.80 -1.28
C ASN A 242 9.95 15.55 0.17
N PHE A 243 9.61 14.31 0.50
CA PHE A 243 9.48 13.89 1.88
C PHE A 243 10.85 13.90 2.60
N ALA A 244 10.86 14.25 3.89
CA ALA A 244 12.08 14.36 4.69
C ALA A 244 12.76 13.00 4.95
N LYS A 245 12.01 11.90 4.82
CA LYS A 245 12.52 10.52 4.85
C LYS A 245 11.74 9.66 3.86
N ASN A 246 12.26 8.48 3.55
CA ASN A 246 11.52 7.47 2.81
C ASN A 246 10.44 6.83 3.70
N TYR A 247 9.19 7.29 3.58
CA TYR A 247 8.07 6.71 4.31
C TYR A 247 7.59 5.38 3.72
N ASP A 248 8.04 5.00 2.53
CA ASP A 248 7.66 3.73 1.90
C ASP A 248 8.39 2.55 2.52
N SER A 249 9.60 2.77 3.04
CA SER A 249 10.35 1.77 3.82
C SER A 249 9.89 1.63 5.28
N ASP A 250 8.95 2.47 5.74
CA ASP A 250 8.50 2.51 7.12
C ASP A 250 7.14 1.81 7.27
N PRO A 251 7.10 0.53 7.70
CA PRO A 251 5.84 -0.22 7.80
C PRO A 251 4.86 0.42 8.80
N SER A 252 5.34 1.20 9.78
CA SER A 252 4.48 1.91 10.73
C SER A 252 3.70 3.06 10.09
N SER A 253 4.14 3.53 8.92
CA SER A 253 3.45 4.61 8.18
C SER A 253 2.13 4.13 7.57
N GLY A 254 1.91 2.82 7.44
CA GLY A 254 0.68 2.25 6.93
C GLY A 254 0.32 2.75 5.53
N ASN A 255 1.32 3.07 4.71
CA ASN A 255 1.14 3.73 3.41
C ASN A 255 0.57 2.83 2.33
N TYR A 256 0.57 1.51 2.52
CA TYR A 256 0.23 0.53 1.49
C TYR A 256 -0.81 -0.48 1.94
N VAL A 257 -1.51 -1.04 0.95
CA VAL A 257 -2.21 -2.30 1.03
C VAL A 257 -1.52 -3.28 0.07
N PHE A 258 -1.23 -4.48 0.53
CA PHE A 258 -0.61 -5.54 -0.27
C PHE A 258 -1.71 -6.43 -0.87
N LEU A 259 -1.57 -6.74 -2.16
CA LEU A 259 -2.53 -7.54 -2.93
C LEU A 259 -2.03 -8.99 -3.02
N SER A 260 -2.92 -9.95 -2.77
CA SER A 260 -2.63 -11.38 -2.96
C SER A 260 -2.63 -11.79 -4.44
N GLY A 261 -2.12 -12.98 -4.77
CA GLY A 261 -2.25 -13.55 -6.11
C GLY A 261 -1.44 -12.83 -7.21
N TYR A 262 -0.29 -12.24 -6.85
CA TYR A 262 0.61 -11.59 -7.81
C TYR A 262 1.17 -12.58 -8.85
N THR A 263 1.08 -12.22 -10.13
CA THR A 263 1.54 -13.08 -11.26
C THR A 263 2.75 -12.51 -12.00
N GLY A 264 3.23 -11.31 -11.63
CA GLY A 264 4.21 -10.51 -12.39
C GLY A 264 5.66 -11.02 -12.42
N GLY A 265 5.90 -12.32 -12.21
CA GLY A 265 7.23 -12.94 -12.27
C GLY A 265 7.88 -13.11 -10.90
N THR A 266 8.31 -14.34 -10.62
CA THR A 266 8.84 -14.77 -9.33
C THR A 266 10.26 -14.26 -9.09
N GLY A 267 10.41 -13.24 -8.25
CA GLY A 267 11.39 -13.36 -7.18
C GLY A 267 10.69 -14.10 -6.05
N THR A 268 11.12 -15.33 -5.77
CA THR A 268 10.69 -16.19 -4.65
C THR A 268 9.92 -15.46 -3.56
N GLU A 269 8.68 -15.89 -3.30
CA GLU A 269 7.95 -15.56 -2.08
C GLU A 269 8.85 -15.87 -0.88
N SER A 270 9.51 -14.85 -0.32
CA SER A 270 9.98 -14.96 1.05
C SER A 270 8.73 -14.86 1.90
N ASN A 271 8.30 -16.01 2.45
CA ASN A 271 7.41 -16.06 3.60
C ASN A 271 7.82 -14.97 4.58
N LEU A 272 7.05 -13.88 4.63
CA LEU A 272 7.03 -13.02 5.80
C LEU A 272 6.25 -13.80 6.85
N ASP A 273 6.97 -14.70 7.52
CA ASP A 273 6.47 -15.44 8.66
C ASP A 273 5.94 -14.44 9.68
N THR A 274 4.68 -14.64 10.02
CA THR A 274 4.01 -14.01 11.15
C THR A 274 4.76 -14.44 12.42
N PRO A 275 5.15 -13.53 13.33
CA PRO A 275 5.88 -13.94 14.53
C PRO A 275 4.92 -14.65 15.49
N SER A 276 4.93 -15.99 15.45
CA SER A 276 4.32 -16.84 16.47
C SER A 276 5.17 -16.78 17.74
N SER A 277 4.61 -16.15 18.77
CA SER A 277 5.12 -16.18 20.13
C SER A 277 4.98 -17.58 20.74
N SER A 278 6.08 -18.25 21.03
CA SER A 278 6.12 -19.27 22.09
C SER A 278 7.52 -19.40 22.70
N SER A 279 7.64 -18.89 23.92
CA SER A 279 8.61 -19.30 24.95
C SER A 279 8.58 -20.82 25.14
N THR A 280 9.66 -21.56 25.41
CA THR A 280 10.49 -21.59 26.65
C THR A 280 11.67 -22.61 26.44
N PRO A 281 12.57 -22.97 27.41
CA PRO A 281 14.03 -22.76 27.27
C PRO A 281 14.95 -24.00 27.45
N ALA A 282 16.27 -23.74 27.40
CA ALA A 282 17.43 -24.55 27.84
C ALA A 282 17.85 -25.70 26.90
N VAL A 283 19.13 -26.05 26.71
CA VAL A 283 20.16 -26.40 27.71
C VAL A 283 21.60 -26.20 27.14
N ILE A 284 22.49 -25.96 28.10
CA ILE A 284 23.95 -25.74 28.12
C ILE A 284 24.77 -26.93 27.57
N GLY A 285 25.89 -26.63 26.90
CA GLY A 285 27.01 -27.57 26.69
C GLY A 285 28.21 -26.88 26.03
N THR A 286 29.25 -26.61 26.81
CA THR A 286 30.56 -26.02 26.41
C THR A 286 31.60 -27.14 26.14
N PRO A 287 32.93 -26.88 26.04
CA PRO A 287 33.68 -26.62 24.82
C PRO A 287 34.90 -27.58 24.62
N SER A 288 35.59 -27.48 23.48
CA SER A 288 36.99 -27.94 23.33
C SER A 288 37.61 -27.15 22.15
N ASP A 289 38.60 -26.28 22.39
CA ASP A 289 40.04 -26.56 22.23
C ASP A 289 40.41 -27.00 20.79
N SER A 290 41.45 -26.55 20.10
CA SER A 290 42.59 -25.68 20.40
C SER A 290 43.40 -25.52 19.09
N ALA A 291 43.96 -24.33 18.90
CA ALA A 291 45.36 -24.06 18.52
C ALA A 291 45.99 -24.44 17.16
N SER A 292 46.70 -23.42 16.62
CA SER A 292 47.98 -23.48 15.87
C SER A 292 47.92 -24.05 14.44
N SER A 293 48.83 -23.77 13.50
CA SER A 293 49.90 -22.79 13.24
C SER A 293 50.58 -23.28 11.93
N GLY A 294 51.34 -22.42 11.23
CA GLY A 294 52.21 -22.78 10.09
C GLY A 294 51.64 -22.37 8.73
N SER A 295 52.19 -21.45 7.92
CA SER A 295 53.57 -21.20 7.46
C SER A 295 54.24 -22.39 6.76
N SER A 296 54.35 -22.34 5.43
CA SER A 296 55.61 -22.52 4.68
C SER A 296 55.40 -22.59 3.15
N GLY A 297 56.34 -21.97 2.42
CA GLY A 297 56.86 -22.34 1.09
C GLY A 297 55.94 -22.14 -0.12
N GLY A 298 56.37 -21.64 -1.28
CA GLY A 298 57.71 -21.33 -1.77
C GLY A 298 57.74 -21.44 -3.30
N GLY A 299 58.38 -20.46 -3.96
CA GLY A 299 58.90 -20.51 -5.33
C GLY A 299 57.90 -20.39 -6.49
N SER A 300 58.26 -20.00 -7.71
CA SER A 300 59.39 -19.27 -8.30
C SER A 300 59.16 -19.28 -9.82
N GLY A 301 59.53 -18.21 -10.52
CA GLY A 301 59.68 -18.16 -11.99
C GLY A 301 58.48 -17.52 -12.71
N GLY A 302 58.63 -16.66 -13.70
CA GLY A 302 59.77 -16.16 -14.45
C GLY A 302 59.27 -15.61 -15.80
N GLY A 303 59.98 -14.63 -16.38
CA GLY A 303 59.82 -14.15 -17.76
C GLY A 303 58.80 -13.01 -17.94
N ALA A 304 59.17 -11.75 -18.19
CA ALA A 304 59.94 -11.14 -19.29
C ALA A 304 59.09 -10.76 -20.53
N GLY A 305 59.20 -9.50 -20.93
CA GLY A 305 58.78 -8.92 -22.23
C GLY A 305 57.42 -8.20 -22.16
N GLY A 306 57.25 -6.94 -22.54
CA GLY A 306 58.08 -6.01 -23.30
C GLY A 306 57.19 -5.23 -24.28
N GLY A 307 57.34 -3.91 -24.32
CA GLY A 307 56.77 -3.01 -25.35
C GLY A 307 55.30 -2.65 -25.13
N GLY A 308 54.86 -1.40 -25.07
CA GLY A 308 55.38 -0.20 -25.71
C GLY A 308 54.34 0.30 -26.72
N GLY A 309 53.88 1.54 -26.59
CA GLY A 309 53.13 2.20 -27.67
C GLY A 309 52.06 3.19 -27.24
N ASN A 310 52.41 4.47 -27.28
CA ASN A 310 51.61 5.68 -27.56
C ASN A 310 50.22 5.42 -28.16
N ARG A 311 49.16 6.14 -27.80
CA ARG A 311 48.96 7.60 -27.81
C ARG A 311 47.81 7.98 -26.89
#